data_AF-A0AAN7VP28-F1
#
_entry.id   AF-A0AAN7VP28-F1
#
_cell.length_a   1.000
_cell.length_b   1.000
_cell.length_c   1.000
_cell.angle_alpha   90.00
_cell.angle_beta   90.00
_cell.angle_gamma   90.00
#
_symmetry.space_group_name_H-M   'P 1'
#
loop_
_entity.id
_entity.type
_entity.pdbx_description
1 polymer ?
#
loop_
_entity_poly.entity_id
_entity_poly.type
_entity_poly.pdbx_seq_one_letter_code
_entity_poly.pdbx_strand_id
1 'polypeptide(L)'
;MSLYATRMVAVRSSITGIGVESNHIKRNFHTASTHLSSPQTPVTKSKNKMPLSPKLIGEERNQLLGPLLQTGWSLVNDRDAIHKEYLFQNFNEAFGFMSRVALLAEKMDHHPEWFNVYNKVKVTLASHDVSGISSRDIKMANFMEVVFSSYIK
;
A
#
# COMPACT_ATOMS: atom_id res chain seq x y z
N MET A 1 -19.96 -33.67 22.92
CA MET A 1 -19.75 -34.14 21.52
C MET A 1 -20.98 -33.78 20.70
N SER A 2 -20.77 -33.12 19.55
CA SER A 2 -21.65 -33.13 18.35
C SER A 2 -23.02 -32.45 18.46
N LEU A 3 -23.52 -31.60 17.56
CA LEU A 3 -23.05 -30.83 16.40
C LEU A 3 -24.23 -29.88 16.12
N TYR A 4 -24.04 -28.55 16.08
CA TYR A 4 -25.07 -27.64 15.55
C TYR A 4 -24.69 -27.28 14.11
N ALA A 5 -25.43 -27.85 13.16
CA ALA A 5 -25.33 -27.53 11.74
C ALA A 5 -26.44 -26.54 11.37
N THR A 6 -26.07 -25.30 11.05
CA THR A 6 -26.99 -24.33 10.45
C THR A 6 -26.50 -23.99 9.05
N ARG A 7 -27.34 -24.31 8.08
CA ARG A 7 -27.15 -24.16 6.63
C ARG A 7 -27.05 -22.69 6.21
N MET A 8 -26.03 -22.35 5.42
CA MET A 8 -26.00 -21.14 4.58
C MET A 8 -26.84 -21.36 3.32
N VAL A 9 -27.80 -20.47 3.06
CA VAL A 9 -28.48 -20.35 1.77
C VAL A 9 -27.71 -19.33 0.93
N ALA A 10 -27.11 -19.79 -0.17
CA ALA A 10 -26.46 -18.93 -1.15
C ALA A 10 -27.50 -18.42 -2.16
N VAL A 11 -27.65 -17.09 -2.25
CA VAL A 11 -28.42 -16.45 -3.32
C VAL A 11 -27.48 -16.20 -4.49
N ARG A 12 -27.68 -16.92 -5.60
CA ARG A 12 -27.04 -16.63 -6.88
C ARG A 12 -27.93 -15.64 -7.64
N SER A 13 -27.39 -14.47 -7.95
CA SER A 13 -27.97 -13.56 -8.95
C SER A 13 -27.24 -13.76 -10.27
N SER A 14 -27.98 -14.22 -11.27
CA SER A 14 -27.55 -14.42 -12.66
C SER A 14 -28.00 -13.22 -13.48
N ILE A 15 -27.04 -12.46 -14.01
CA ILE A 15 -27.28 -11.47 -15.08
C ILE A 15 -26.52 -11.95 -16.32
N THR A 16 -27.29 -12.36 -17.31
CA THR A 16 -26.87 -12.75 -18.65
C THR A 16 -26.82 -11.55 -19.57
N GLY A 17 -25.73 -11.42 -20.33
CA GLY A 17 -25.73 -11.00 -21.73
C GLY A 17 -25.88 -9.51 -22.03
N ILE A 18 -24.93 -8.97 -22.80
CA ILE A 18 -25.12 -8.51 -24.19
C ILE A 18 -23.71 -8.25 -24.76
N GLY A 19 -23.33 -9.04 -25.75
CA GLY A 19 -22.21 -8.77 -26.63
C GLY A 19 -22.68 -7.91 -27.80
N VAL A 20 -21.79 -7.04 -28.28
CA VAL A 20 -21.89 -6.45 -29.62
C VAL A 20 -20.50 -6.51 -30.23
N GLU A 21 -20.36 -7.40 -31.20
CA GLU A 21 -19.24 -7.53 -32.13
C GLU A 21 -19.66 -6.90 -33.46
N SER A 22 -18.82 -6.09 -34.09
CA SER A 22 -18.81 -5.97 -35.56
C SER A 22 -17.63 -5.15 -36.11
N ASN A 23 -16.71 -5.87 -36.75
CA ASN A 23 -16.21 -5.73 -38.13
C ASN A 23 -15.56 -4.44 -38.68
N HIS A 24 -14.26 -4.61 -38.99
CA HIS A 24 -13.59 -4.38 -40.29
C HIS A 24 -13.94 -3.16 -41.15
N ILE A 25 -12.95 -2.28 -41.36
CA ILE A 25 -12.57 -1.75 -42.70
C ILE A 25 -11.04 -1.60 -42.79
N LYS A 26 -10.40 -2.36 -43.70
CA LYS A 26 -9.05 -2.08 -44.25
C LYS A 26 -9.22 -1.15 -45.45
N ARG A 27 -8.42 -0.07 -45.56
CA ARG A 27 -7.92 0.44 -46.87
C ARG A 27 -6.57 1.14 -46.68
N ASN A 28 -5.56 0.60 -47.35
CA ASN A 28 -4.24 1.20 -47.57
C ASN A 28 -4.33 2.22 -48.72
N PHE A 29 -3.72 3.39 -48.54
CA PHE A 29 -3.28 4.23 -49.66
C PHE A 29 -1.83 4.65 -49.41
N HIS A 30 -0.96 4.29 -50.35
CA HIS A 30 0.41 4.77 -50.48
C HIS A 30 0.41 6.04 -51.33
N THR A 31 1.01 7.10 -50.82
CA THR A 31 1.65 8.14 -51.63
C THR A 31 2.97 8.50 -50.96
N ALA A 32 4.06 8.25 -51.68
CA ALA A 32 5.41 8.61 -51.28
C ALA A 32 5.61 10.12 -51.43
N SER A 33 6.14 10.76 -50.39
CA SER A 33 6.73 12.09 -50.52
C SER A 33 7.98 12.14 -49.64
N THR A 34 9.11 12.29 -50.31
CA THR A 34 10.46 12.42 -49.77
C THR A 34 10.58 13.73 -49.00
N HIS A 35 10.78 13.66 -47.68
CA HIS A 35 11.28 14.77 -46.88
C HIS A 35 12.52 14.34 -46.10
N LEU A 36 13.62 15.02 -46.42
CA LEU A 36 14.95 14.89 -45.86
C LEU A 36 14.91 15.12 -44.34
N SER A 37 15.36 14.12 -43.57
CA SER A 37 15.32 14.10 -42.11
C SER A 37 16.53 14.83 -41.53
N SER A 38 16.30 15.85 -40.70
CA SER A 38 17.33 16.40 -39.80
C SER A 38 17.63 15.38 -38.69
N PRO A 39 18.86 15.30 -38.15
CA PRO A 39 19.20 14.35 -37.10
C PRO A 39 18.47 14.73 -35.81
N GLN A 40 17.39 14.02 -35.50
CA GLN A 40 16.80 14.03 -34.17
C GLN A 40 17.55 13.00 -33.34
N THR A 41 18.21 13.48 -32.28
CA THR A 41 18.70 12.65 -31.20
C THR A 41 17.54 11.81 -30.64
N PRO A 42 17.77 10.55 -30.21
CA PRO A 42 16.69 9.76 -29.63
C PRO A 42 16.31 10.36 -28.27
N VAL A 43 15.27 11.20 -28.25
CA VAL A 43 14.57 11.54 -27.02
C VAL A 43 13.65 10.37 -26.70
N THR A 44 14.18 9.38 -25.98
CA THR A 44 13.34 8.36 -25.35
C THR A 44 12.45 9.05 -24.32
N LYS A 45 11.21 9.37 -24.72
CA LYS A 45 10.14 9.74 -23.79
C LYS A 45 9.72 8.49 -23.01
N SER A 46 10.51 8.10 -22.02
CA SER A 46 10.00 7.29 -20.92
C SER A 46 9.33 8.24 -19.95
N LYS A 47 8.00 8.38 -20.06
CA LYS A 47 7.21 8.96 -18.96
C LYS A 47 7.13 7.93 -17.84
N ASN A 48 8.24 7.64 -17.18
CA ASN A 48 8.19 6.99 -15.88
C ASN A 48 7.61 8.01 -14.91
N LYS A 49 6.35 7.81 -14.52
CA LYS A 49 5.76 8.48 -13.37
C LYS A 49 6.60 8.06 -12.17
N MET A 50 7.57 8.89 -11.78
CA MET A 50 8.36 8.68 -10.57
C MET A 50 7.40 8.38 -9.42
N PRO A 51 7.62 7.33 -8.63
CA PRO A 51 6.78 7.07 -7.47
C PRO A 51 6.79 8.32 -6.58
N LEU A 52 5.61 8.71 -6.09
CA LEU A 52 5.44 9.90 -5.23
C LEU A 52 6.33 9.86 -3.99
N SER A 53 6.84 8.69 -3.61
CA SER A 53 7.87 8.51 -2.59
C SER A 53 8.79 7.35 -2.98
N PRO A 54 10.08 7.58 -3.26
CA PRO A 54 11.01 6.51 -3.60
C PRO A 54 11.33 5.63 -2.38
N LYS A 55 11.85 4.43 -2.66
CA LYS A 55 12.40 3.53 -1.65
C LYS A 55 13.58 4.19 -0.93
N LEU A 56 13.59 4.13 0.39
CA LEU A 56 14.68 4.63 1.24
C LEU A 56 15.87 3.67 1.18
N ILE A 57 17.06 4.23 0.97
CA ILE A 57 18.34 3.52 0.89
C ILE A 57 19.45 4.26 1.65
N GLY A 58 20.56 3.58 1.90
CA GLY A 58 21.78 4.19 2.41
C GLY A 58 21.63 4.90 3.76
N GLU A 59 22.31 6.03 3.90
CA GLU A 59 22.37 6.78 5.17
C GLU A 59 21.02 7.37 5.57
N GLU A 60 20.27 7.95 4.62
CA GLU A 60 18.94 8.52 4.86
C GLU A 60 17.99 7.50 5.49
N ARG A 61 17.99 6.26 4.95
CA ARG A 61 17.21 5.16 5.51
C ARG A 61 17.56 4.90 6.98
N ASN A 62 18.85 4.84 7.29
CA ASN A 62 19.32 4.56 8.65
C ASN A 62 18.97 5.69 9.61
N GLN A 63 19.11 6.94 9.18
CA GLN A 63 18.74 8.12 9.97
C GLN A 63 17.24 8.16 10.29
N LEU A 64 16.38 7.83 9.32
CA LEU A 64 14.93 7.84 9.52
C LEU A 64 14.42 6.63 10.31
N LEU A 65 15.04 5.45 10.15
CA LEU A 65 14.67 4.25 10.89
C LEU A 65 15.20 4.25 12.32
N GLY A 66 16.38 4.83 12.57
CA GLY A 66 17.06 4.80 13.87
C GLY A 66 16.15 5.14 15.06
N PRO A 67 15.40 6.25 15.03
CA PRO A 67 14.46 6.61 16.09
C PRO A 67 13.34 5.58 16.27
N LEU A 68 12.75 5.07 15.18
CA LEU A 68 11.67 4.08 15.25
C LEU A 68 12.15 2.75 15.84
N LEU A 69 13.36 2.33 15.50
CA LEU A 69 13.96 1.11 16.05
C LEU A 69 14.15 1.21 17.58
N GLN A 70 14.40 2.42 18.10
CA GLN A 70 14.51 2.66 19.54
C GLN A 70 13.15 2.67 20.25
N THR A 71 12.04 2.85 19.52
CA THR A 71 10.68 2.79 20.09
C THR A 71 10.02 1.43 19.94
N GLY A 72 10.79 0.38 19.60
CA GLY A 72 10.31 -0.99 19.52
C GLY A 72 9.77 -1.40 18.15
N TRP A 73 9.96 -0.59 17.11
CA TRP A 73 9.86 -1.09 15.74
C TRP A 73 11.06 -1.98 15.42
N SER A 74 10.85 -2.94 14.51
CA SER A 74 11.88 -3.88 14.06
C SER A 74 11.80 -4.07 12.55
N LEU A 75 12.91 -4.46 11.92
CA LEU A 75 12.88 -4.89 10.53
C LEU A 75 12.28 -6.30 10.43
N VAL A 76 11.48 -6.53 9.39
CA VAL A 76 10.95 -7.86 9.10
C VAL A 76 12.02 -8.71 8.41
N ASN A 77 12.18 -9.96 8.83
CA ASN A 77 13.06 -10.90 8.14
C ASN A 77 12.53 -11.18 6.72
N ASP A 78 13.43 -11.26 5.74
CA ASP A 78 13.13 -11.62 4.34
C ASP A 78 12.19 -10.66 3.58
N ARG A 79 11.82 -9.53 4.19
CA ARG A 79 11.00 -8.49 3.57
C ARG A 79 11.49 -7.11 3.98
N ASP A 80 11.61 -6.21 3.00
CA ASP A 80 11.92 -4.82 3.29
C ASP A 80 10.69 -4.06 3.84
N ALA A 81 10.45 -4.26 5.14
CA ALA A 81 9.33 -3.73 5.90
C ALA A 81 9.74 -3.50 7.36
N ILE A 82 8.97 -2.68 8.07
CA ILE A 82 9.06 -2.55 9.53
C ILE A 82 7.83 -3.15 10.22
N HIS A 83 8.02 -3.65 11.43
CA HIS A 83 6.98 -4.28 12.24
C HIS A 83 7.03 -3.82 13.70
N LYS A 84 5.85 -3.69 14.32
CA LYS A 84 5.67 -3.47 15.75
C LYS A 84 4.36 -4.10 16.25
N GLU A 85 4.36 -4.57 17.50
CA GLU A 85 3.14 -4.94 18.23
C GLU A 85 2.81 -3.84 19.26
N TYR A 86 1.59 -3.32 19.20
CA TYR A 86 1.03 -2.40 20.19
C TYR A 86 0.13 -3.16 21.16
N LEU A 87 0.29 -2.91 22.46
CA LEU A 87 -0.50 -3.49 23.54
C LEU A 87 -1.31 -2.39 24.24
N PHE A 88 -2.62 -2.61 24.33
CA PHE A 88 -3.59 -1.71 24.95
C PHE A 88 -4.21 -2.35 26.20
N GLN A 89 -4.99 -1.60 27.00
CA GLN A 89 -5.68 -2.18 28.16
C GLN A 89 -6.85 -3.08 27.75
N ASN A 90 -7.53 -2.75 26.65
CA ASN A 90 -8.71 -3.45 26.17
C ASN A 90 -8.92 -3.21 24.65
N PHE A 91 -9.95 -3.84 24.10
CA PHE A 91 -10.30 -3.69 22.67
C PHE A 91 -10.76 -2.28 22.30
N ASN A 92 -11.43 -1.55 23.19
CA ASN A 92 -11.93 -0.20 22.89
C ASN A 92 -10.76 0.76 22.62
N GLU A 93 -9.72 0.71 23.45
CA GLU A 93 -8.49 1.48 23.24
C GLU A 93 -7.78 1.10 21.93
N ALA A 94 -7.60 -0.21 21.70
CA ALA A 94 -6.97 -0.73 20.48
C ALA A 94 -7.71 -0.26 19.22
N PHE A 95 -9.04 -0.35 19.21
CA PHE A 95 -9.85 0.06 18.07
C PHE A 95 -9.91 1.58 17.91
N GLY A 96 -9.83 2.35 19.00
CA GLY A 96 -9.65 3.81 18.97
C GLY A 96 -8.34 4.23 18.31
N PHE A 97 -7.23 3.55 18.65
CA PHE A 97 -5.95 3.72 17.96
C PHE A 97 -6.08 3.39 16.47
N MET A 98 -6.64 2.23 16.12
CA MET A 98 -6.82 1.79 14.74
C MET A 98 -7.66 2.78 13.92
N SER A 99 -8.73 3.33 14.51
CA SER A 99 -9.61 4.30 13.85
C SER A 99 -8.85 5.59 13.47
N ARG A 100 -7.99 6.09 14.37
CA ARG A 100 -7.16 7.28 14.09
C ARG A 100 -6.12 7.00 12.99
N VAL A 101 -5.53 5.81 12.99
CA VAL A 101 -4.61 5.36 11.95
C VAL A 101 -5.30 5.25 10.59
N ALA A 102 -6.52 4.69 10.55
CA ALA A 102 -7.29 4.56 9.32
C ALA A 102 -7.59 5.91 8.66
N LEU A 103 -7.92 6.93 9.47
CA LEU A 103 -8.13 8.29 8.97
C LEU A 103 -6.86 8.90 8.36
N LEU A 104 -5.68 8.65 8.94
CA LEU A 104 -4.43 9.07 8.33
C LEU A 104 -4.14 8.29 7.05
N ALA A 105 -4.35 6.97 7.07
CA ALA A 105 -4.10 6.09 5.93
C ALA A 105 -4.83 6.57 4.67
N GLU A 106 -6.12 6.87 4.80
CA GLU A 106 -6.93 7.44 3.71
C GLU A 106 -6.41 8.81 3.25
N LYS A 107 -6.05 9.68 4.18
CA LYS A 107 -5.53 11.02 3.85
C LYS A 107 -4.23 10.95 3.03
N MET A 108 -3.39 9.95 3.27
CA MET A 108 -2.08 9.83 2.63
C MET A 108 -2.03 8.79 1.51
N ASP A 109 -3.13 8.10 1.22
CA ASP A 109 -3.22 6.97 0.27
C ASP A 109 -2.10 5.94 0.51
N HIS A 110 -1.96 5.53 1.78
CA HIS A 110 -0.98 4.54 2.21
C HIS A 110 -1.58 3.75 3.37
N HIS A 111 -1.73 2.44 3.23
CA HIS A 111 -2.46 1.62 4.20
C HIS A 111 -1.52 0.65 4.93
N PRO A 112 -1.72 0.44 6.24
CA PRO A 112 -0.94 -0.55 6.98
C PRO A 112 -1.42 -1.96 6.68
N GLU A 113 -0.52 -2.93 6.80
CA GLU A 113 -0.90 -4.32 7.05
C GLU A 113 -1.00 -4.50 8.57
N TRP A 114 -2.12 -5.02 9.06
CA TRP A 114 -2.26 -5.26 10.49
C TRP A 114 -3.08 -6.50 10.83
N PHE A 115 -2.84 -7.00 12.04
CA PHE A 115 -3.59 -8.09 12.64
C PHE A 115 -3.96 -7.70 14.08
N ASN A 116 -5.25 -7.64 14.37
CA ASN A 116 -5.75 -7.28 15.70
C ASN A 116 -6.43 -8.47 16.37
N VAL A 117 -6.07 -8.72 17.63
CA VAL A 117 -6.75 -9.66 18.52
C VAL A 117 -6.94 -8.96 19.86
N TYR A 118 -8.19 -8.62 20.17
CA TYR A 118 -8.57 -7.93 21.40
C TYR A 118 -7.71 -6.66 21.61
N ASN A 119 -6.85 -6.63 22.64
CA ASN A 119 -6.03 -5.50 23.02
C ASN A 119 -4.65 -5.46 22.35
N LYS A 120 -4.38 -6.32 21.35
CA LYS A 120 -3.11 -6.37 20.63
C LYS A 120 -3.29 -5.98 19.18
N VAL A 121 -2.45 -5.07 18.67
CA VAL A 121 -2.43 -4.67 17.26
C VAL A 121 -1.03 -4.87 16.72
N LYS A 122 -0.85 -5.89 15.89
CA LYS A 122 0.39 -6.15 15.13
C LYS A 122 0.34 -5.35 13.84
N VAL A 123 1.34 -4.53 13.58
CA VAL A 123 1.42 -3.66 12.40
C VAL A 123 2.67 -3.98 11.61
N THR A 124 2.54 -4.08 10.28
CA THR A 124 3.64 -4.15 9.34
C THR A 124 3.47 -3.05 8.29
N LEU A 125 4.54 -2.30 8.02
CA LEU A 125 4.55 -1.21 7.04
C LEU A 125 5.59 -1.45 5.95
N ALA A 126 5.15 -1.37 4.71
CA ALA A 126 5.98 -1.29 3.51
C ALA A 126 5.20 -0.60 2.38
N SER A 127 5.93 0.00 1.45
CA SER A 127 5.36 0.58 0.23
C SER A 127 5.46 -0.41 -0.92
N HIS A 128 4.32 -0.98 -1.33
CA HIS A 128 4.24 -2.02 -2.38
C HIS A 128 4.74 -1.53 -3.74
N ASP A 129 4.43 -0.29 -4.11
CA ASP A 129 4.79 0.34 -5.38
C ASP A 129 6.31 0.50 -5.57
N VAL A 130 7.07 0.55 -4.48
CA VAL A 130 8.53 0.63 -4.50
C VAL A 130 9.22 -0.61 -3.92
N SER A 131 8.46 -1.67 -3.61
CA SER A 131 8.97 -2.93 -3.06
C SER A 131 9.93 -2.72 -1.88
N GLY A 132 9.52 -1.90 -0.91
CA GLY A 132 10.34 -1.59 0.24
C GLY A 132 9.80 -0.46 1.12
N ILE A 133 10.62 -0.01 2.06
CA ILE A 133 10.28 1.11 2.94
C ILE A 133 10.47 2.43 2.20
N SER A 134 9.46 3.30 2.24
CA SER A 134 9.52 4.68 1.74
C SER A 134 9.31 5.68 2.88
N SER A 135 9.37 6.98 2.57
CA SER A 135 9.03 8.04 3.54
C SER A 135 7.59 7.96 4.06
N ARG A 136 6.66 7.32 3.33
CA ARG A 136 5.27 7.12 3.77
C ARG A 136 5.19 6.16 4.96
N ASP A 137 5.98 5.09 4.94
CA ASP A 137 6.06 4.13 6.04
C ASP A 137 6.60 4.81 7.31
N ILE A 138 7.64 5.64 7.17
CA ILE A 138 8.20 6.42 8.29
C ILE A 138 7.18 7.40 8.86
N LYS A 139 6.45 8.12 8.00
CA LYS A 139 5.41 9.08 8.44
C LYS A 139 4.28 8.38 9.19
N MET A 140 3.81 7.24 8.67
CA MET A 140 2.75 6.45 9.31
C MET A 140 3.22 5.88 10.65
N ALA A 141 4.42 5.31 10.73
CA ALA A 141 4.99 4.79 11.97
C ALA A 141 5.09 5.88 13.04
N ASN A 142 5.64 7.06 12.69
CA ASN A 142 5.72 8.19 13.61
C ASN A 142 4.34 8.66 14.09
N PHE A 143 3.35 8.72 13.21
CA PHE A 143 1.99 9.04 13.63
C PHE A 143 1.42 7.99 14.61
N MET A 144 1.64 6.71 14.34
CA MET A 144 1.23 5.64 15.26
C MET A 144 1.88 5.81 16.64
N GLU A 145 3.16 6.19 16.72
CA GLU A 145 3.81 6.50 18.01
C GLU A 145 3.13 7.66 18.75
N VAL A 146 2.79 8.74 18.04
CA VAL A 146 2.08 9.89 18.61
C VAL A 146 0.68 9.52 19.09
N VAL A 147 -0.05 8.67 18.34
CA VAL A 147 -1.37 8.18 18.77
C VAL A 147 -1.21 7.26 19.98
N PHE A 148 -0.26 6.33 19.94
CA PHE A 148 -0.05 5.32 20.96
C PHE A 148 0.38 5.91 22.31
N SER A 149 1.18 6.99 22.30
CA SER A 149 1.62 7.65 23.54
C SER A 149 0.47 8.13 24.43
N SER A 150 -0.71 8.40 23.85
CA SER A 150 -1.91 8.77 24.61
C SER A 150 -2.55 7.61 25.41
N TYR A 151 -2.11 6.37 25.17
CA TYR A 151 -2.56 5.17 25.87
C TYR A 151 -1.55 4.63 26.89
N ILE A 152 -0.33 5.17 26.89
CA ILE A 152 0.68 4.87 27.91
C ILE A 152 0.38 5.77 29.12
N LYS A 153 -0.08 5.17 30.21
CA LYS A 153 -0.28 5.84 31.51
C LYS A 153 0.86 5.51 32.46
#